data_AF-A0A914WMD8-F1
#
_entry.id   AF-A0A914WMD8-F1
#
_cell.length_a   1.000
_cell.length_b   1.000
_cell.length_c   1.000
_cell.angle_alpha   90.00
_cell.angle_beta   90.00
_cell.angle_gamma   90.00
#
_symmetry.space_group_name_H-M   'P 1'
#
loop_
_entity.id
_entity.type
_entity.pdbx_description
1 polymer ?
#
loop_
_entity_poly.entity_id
_entity_poly.type
_entity_poly.pdbx_seq_one_letter_code
_entity_poly.pdbx_strand_id
1 'polypeptide(L)'
;MEGLLSAPSIKMKDQAAVEAKVNALLAGGLNKLQVIADFDYTISRYCDANGDRCWTTHGIFDAEAARVNVNLGEKLNALKTKYLAIEFDPNMSIEDKIPHMLDWWRLAHVDICAAKFSRPILETFVRDANVQL
;
A
#
# COMPACT_ATOMS: atom_id res chain seq x y z
N MET A 1 2.04 20.99 19.73
CA MET A 1 1.76 19.68 20.35
C MET A 1 0.27 19.48 20.65
N GLU A 2 -0.46 20.48 21.18
CA GLU A 2 -1.89 20.33 21.50
C GLU A 2 -2.75 19.73 20.39
N GLY A 3 -2.57 20.16 19.13
CA GLY A 3 -3.32 19.61 17.98
C GLY A 3 -3.00 18.15 17.64
N LEU A 4 -1.80 17.65 17.98
CA LEU A 4 -1.40 16.25 17.81
C LEU A 4 -1.90 15.35 18.94
N LEU A 5 -2.23 15.91 20.10
CA LEU A 5 -2.62 15.16 21.29
C LEU A 5 -4.14 15.06 21.47
N SER A 6 -4.91 15.87 20.74
CA SER A 6 -6.37 15.96 20.88
C SER A 6 -7.16 15.02 19.96
N ALA A 7 -6.53 14.44 18.93
CA ALA A 7 -7.24 13.55 18.00
C ALA A 7 -7.35 12.11 18.53
N PRO A 8 -8.55 11.51 18.59
CA PRO A 8 -8.77 10.19 19.19
C PRO A 8 -8.09 9.05 18.41
N SER A 9 -7.79 9.26 17.14
CA SER A 9 -7.05 8.32 16.27
C SER A 9 -5.55 8.27 16.56
N ILE A 10 -4.99 9.27 17.26
CA ILE A 10 -3.57 9.33 17.56
C ILE A 10 -3.28 8.51 18.83
N LYS A 11 -2.36 7.56 18.70
CA LYS A 11 -1.88 6.71 19.81
C LYS A 11 -0.36 6.84 19.90
N MET A 12 0.14 7.19 21.07
CA MET A 12 1.57 7.33 21.34
C MET A 12 1.97 6.44 22.50
N LYS A 13 2.99 5.60 22.32
CA LYS A 13 3.52 4.76 23.41
C LYS A 13 4.32 5.58 24.43
N ASP A 14 5.11 6.54 23.96
CA ASP A 14 5.94 7.43 24.76
C ASP A 14 5.83 8.86 24.22
N GLN A 15 5.02 9.68 24.88
CA GLN A 15 4.74 11.04 24.45
C GLN A 15 5.97 11.96 24.60
N ALA A 16 6.76 11.78 25.66
CA ALA A 16 7.94 12.63 25.91
C ALA A 16 9.02 12.40 24.85
N ALA A 17 9.24 11.14 24.45
CA ALA A 17 10.17 10.81 23.37
C ALA A 17 9.71 11.38 22.01
N VAL A 18 8.40 11.39 21.72
CA VAL A 18 7.86 12.01 20.50
C VAL A 18 8.08 13.52 20.53
N GLU A 19 7.80 14.19 21.66
CA GLU A 19 8.00 15.63 21.81
C GLU A 19 9.47 16.04 21.60
N ALA A 20 10.41 15.28 22.18
CA ALA A 20 11.84 15.52 21.98
C ALA A 20 12.25 15.41 20.50
N LYS A 21 11.73 14.41 19.77
CA LYS A 21 11.99 14.24 18.33
C LYS A 21 11.41 15.39 17.50
N VAL A 22 10.18 15.82 17.80
CA VAL A 22 9.54 16.96 17.11
C VAL A 22 10.33 18.25 17.34
N ASN A 23 10.75 18.52 18.58
CA ASN A 23 11.57 19.68 18.89
C ASN A 23 12.93 19.66 18.17
N ALA A 24 13.55 18.48 18.04
CA ALA A 24 14.78 18.33 17.26
C ALA A 24 14.57 18.61 15.76
N LEU A 25 13.46 18.16 15.17
CA LEU A 25 13.10 18.48 13.79
C LEU A 25 12.91 19.99 13.59
N LEU A 26 12.20 20.65 14.50
CA LEU A 26 11.98 22.10 14.46
C LEU A 26 13.30 22.89 14.57
N ALA A 27 14.17 22.52 15.52
CA ALA A 27 15.47 23.15 15.70
C ALA A 27 16.44 22.92 14.52
N GLY A 28 16.31 21.77 13.84
CA GLY A 28 17.13 21.44 12.66
C GLY A 28 16.78 22.27 11.43
N GLY A 29 15.53 22.70 11.29
CA GLY A 29 15.03 23.47 10.16
C GLY A 29 14.94 22.65 8.86
N LEU A 30 14.35 23.28 7.82
CA LEU A 30 14.06 22.61 6.53
C LEU A 30 15.31 22.03 5.85
N ASN A 31 16.47 22.68 6.00
CA ASN A 31 17.72 22.24 5.38
C ASN A 31 18.24 20.90 5.93
N LYS A 32 17.68 20.41 7.04
CA LYS A 32 18.01 19.13 7.67
C LYS A 32 16.84 18.14 7.64
N LEU A 33 15.72 18.50 7.01
CA LEU A 33 14.55 17.66 6.94
C LEU A 33 14.57 16.84 5.64
N GLN A 34 14.37 15.52 5.78
CA GLN A 34 14.09 14.61 4.68
C GLN A 34 12.85 13.79 5.03
N VAL A 35 12.02 13.52 4.02
CA VAL A 35 10.83 12.66 4.16
C VAL A 35 11.10 11.35 3.43
N ILE A 36 10.84 10.24 4.12
CA ILE A 36 10.77 8.90 3.54
C ILE A 36 9.37 8.39 3.89
N ALA A 37 8.56 8.11 2.88
CA ALA A 37 7.18 7.70 3.05
C ALA A 37 6.86 6.54 2.10
N ASP A 38 6.04 5.62 2.59
CA ASP A 38 5.36 4.62 1.77
C ASP A 38 4.22 5.28 0.96
N PHE A 39 3.70 4.59 -0.05
CA PHE A 39 2.62 5.09 -0.91
C PHE A 39 1.27 4.49 -0.55
N ASP A 40 1.11 3.17 -0.70
CA ASP A 40 -0.20 2.50 -0.56
C ASP A 40 -0.73 2.59 0.87
N TYR A 41 -1.92 3.15 1.04
CA TYR A 41 -2.57 3.40 2.34
C TYR A 41 -1.79 4.31 3.31
N THR A 42 -0.74 4.99 2.82
CA THR A 42 0.01 6.01 3.56
C THR A 42 -0.16 7.38 2.92
N ILE A 43 0.19 7.50 1.63
CA ILE A 43 -0.11 8.68 0.81
C ILE A 43 -1.46 8.51 0.13
N SER A 44 -1.78 7.29 -0.33
CA SER A 44 -3.12 6.97 -0.81
C SER A 44 -4.05 6.66 0.36
N ARG A 45 -5.35 6.93 0.19
CA ARG A 45 -6.39 6.67 1.18
C ARG A 45 -6.63 5.19 1.36
N TYR A 46 -6.97 4.79 2.58
CA TYR A 46 -7.41 3.43 2.91
C TYR A 46 -8.89 3.18 2.57
N CYS A 47 -9.75 4.18 2.76
CA CYS A 47 -11.16 4.18 2.42
C CYS A 47 -11.54 5.47 1.70
N ASP A 48 -12.51 5.39 0.80
CA ASP A 48 -13.14 6.57 0.20
C ASP A 48 -14.12 7.26 1.15
N ALA A 49 -14.79 8.31 0.66
CA ALA A 49 -15.78 9.06 1.43
C ALA A 49 -17.04 8.25 1.80
N ASN A 50 -17.31 7.15 1.09
CA ASN A 50 -18.44 6.25 1.36
C ASN A 50 -18.07 5.13 2.34
N GLY A 51 -16.77 4.98 2.66
CA GLY A 51 -16.23 3.93 3.52
C GLY A 51 -15.72 2.70 2.77
N ASP A 52 -15.78 2.71 1.44
CA ASP A 52 -15.33 1.59 0.61
C ASP A 52 -13.80 1.56 0.50
N ARG A 53 -13.23 0.35 0.44
CA ARG A 53 -11.78 0.14 0.36
C ARG A 53 -11.23 0.70 -0.96
N CYS A 54 -10.33 1.67 -0.86
CA CYS A 54 -9.53 2.12 -2.01
C CYS A 54 -8.54 1.02 -2.43
N TRP A 55 -8.08 1.09 -3.68
CA TRP A 55 -7.16 0.11 -4.23
C TRP A 55 -5.71 0.45 -3.88
N THR A 56 -4.86 -0.59 -3.82
CA THR A 56 -3.40 -0.42 -3.87
C THR A 56 -2.93 -0.27 -5.32
N THR A 57 -1.67 0.09 -5.52
CA THR A 57 -1.02 0.06 -6.83
C THR A 57 -1.16 -1.29 -7.55
N HIS A 58 -1.01 -2.41 -6.83
CA HIS A 58 -1.30 -3.76 -7.38
C HIS A 58 -2.79 -4.03 -7.56
N GLY A 59 -3.64 -3.45 -6.71
CA GLY A 59 -5.09 -3.54 -6.84
C GLY A 59 -5.63 -2.99 -8.16
N ILE A 60 -4.91 -2.03 -8.77
CA ILE A 60 -5.20 -1.56 -10.13
C ILE A 60 -5.12 -2.73 -11.12
N PHE A 61 -4.06 -3.53 -11.07
CA PHE A 61 -3.92 -4.68 -11.96
C PHE A 61 -4.95 -5.77 -11.66
N ASP A 62 -5.26 -6.03 -10.39
CA ASP A 62 -6.28 -7.02 -10.01
C ASP A 62 -7.64 -6.70 -10.66
N ALA A 63 -8.05 -5.43 -10.63
CA ALA A 63 -9.32 -4.98 -11.16
C ALA A 63 -9.29 -4.78 -12.69
N GLU A 64 -8.28 -4.07 -13.19
CA GLU A 64 -8.22 -3.66 -14.59
C GLU A 64 -7.71 -4.75 -15.53
N ALA A 65 -6.81 -5.63 -15.07
CA ALA A 65 -6.35 -6.75 -15.90
C ALA A 65 -7.50 -7.69 -16.26
N ALA A 66 -8.46 -7.90 -15.34
CA ALA A 66 -9.64 -8.71 -15.62
C ALA A 66 -10.52 -8.15 -16.75
N ARG A 67 -10.56 -6.81 -16.93
CA ARG A 67 -11.33 -6.16 -18.01
C ARG A 67 -10.75 -6.43 -19.40
N VAL A 68 -9.43 -6.56 -19.50
CA VAL A 68 -8.72 -6.72 -20.79
C VAL A 68 -8.21 -8.14 -21.04
N ASN A 69 -8.03 -8.93 -19.98
CA ASN A 69 -7.52 -10.29 -20.01
C ASN A 69 -8.04 -11.06 -18.78
N VAL A 70 -9.21 -11.70 -18.94
CA VAL A 70 -9.89 -12.45 -17.88
C VAL A 70 -8.98 -13.50 -17.24
N ASN A 71 -8.22 -14.25 -18.04
CA ASN A 71 -7.31 -15.28 -17.54
C ASN A 71 -6.21 -14.71 -16.63
N LEU A 72 -5.69 -13.52 -16.95
CA LEU A 72 -4.72 -12.84 -16.09
C LEU A 72 -5.39 -12.38 -14.79
N GLY A 73 -6.57 -11.77 -14.87
CA GLY A 73 -7.33 -11.35 -13.68
C GLY A 73 -7.59 -12.50 -12.72
N GLU A 74 -8.01 -13.66 -13.23
CA GLU A 74 -8.22 -14.87 -12.42
C GLU A 74 -6.95 -15.36 -11.72
N LYS A 75 -5.81 -15.36 -12.43
CA LYS A 75 -4.51 -15.73 -11.85
C LYS A 75 -4.09 -14.78 -10.73
N LEU A 76 -4.16 -13.47 -10.97
CA LEU A 76 -3.79 -12.46 -9.97
C LEU A 76 -4.68 -12.54 -8.75
N ASN A 77 -5.99 -12.71 -8.95
CA ASN A 77 -6.94 -12.90 -7.86
C ASN A 77 -6.64 -14.17 -7.05
N ALA A 78 -6.33 -15.30 -7.70
CA ALA A 78 -5.98 -16.53 -7.01
C ALA A 78 -4.68 -16.40 -6.19
N LEU A 79 -3.67 -15.73 -6.74
CA LEU A 79 -2.44 -15.39 -6.01
C LEU A 79 -2.77 -14.52 -4.79
N LYS A 80 -3.50 -13.42 -4.99
CA LYS A 80 -3.92 -12.51 -3.93
C LYS A 80 -4.68 -13.22 -2.81
N THR A 81 -5.69 -14.03 -3.14
CA THR A 81 -6.46 -14.78 -2.13
C THR A 81 -5.56 -15.67 -1.28
N LYS A 82 -4.62 -16.39 -1.90
CA LYS A 82 -3.69 -17.27 -1.19
C LYS A 82 -2.75 -16.48 -0.28
N TYR A 83 -2.10 -15.45 -0.82
CA TYR A 83 -1.00 -14.79 -0.14
C TYR A 83 -1.45 -13.73 0.87
N LEU A 84 -2.62 -13.09 0.68
CA LEU A 84 -3.20 -12.21 1.72
C LEU A 84 -3.52 -12.99 3.00
N ALA A 85 -4.02 -14.23 2.88
CA ALA A 85 -4.28 -15.07 4.04
C ALA A 85 -3.00 -15.36 4.85
N ILE A 86 -1.86 -15.47 4.16
CA ILE A 86 -0.53 -15.67 4.77
C ILE A 86 0.00 -14.35 5.36
N GLU A 87 -0.08 -13.25 4.62
CA GLU A 87 0.40 -11.93 5.04
C GLU A 87 -0.23 -11.51 6.37
N PHE A 88 -1.55 -11.69 6.49
CA PHE A 88 -2.32 -11.31 7.66
C PHE A 88 -2.48 -12.41 8.72
N ASP A 89 -1.84 -13.58 8.58
CA ASP A 89 -1.92 -14.64 9.59
C ASP A 89 -1.23 -14.18 10.90
N PRO A 90 -1.95 -14.01 12.03
CA PRO A 90 -1.35 -13.58 13.28
C PRO A 90 -0.47 -14.65 13.94
N ASN A 91 -0.56 -15.90 13.50
CA ASN A 91 0.17 -17.04 14.09
C ASN A 91 1.48 -17.35 13.36
N MET A 92 1.72 -16.74 12.19
CA MET A 92 2.97 -16.89 11.46
C MET A 92 3.97 -15.79 11.83
N SER A 93 5.22 -16.19 12.04
CA SER A 93 6.32 -15.23 12.23
C SER A 93 6.57 -14.40 10.98
N ILE A 94 7.25 -13.26 11.12
CA ILE A 94 7.64 -12.44 9.97
C ILE A 94 8.61 -13.23 9.10
N GLU A 95 9.54 -13.95 9.73
CA GLU A 95 10.56 -14.77 9.09
C GLU A 95 9.94 -15.85 8.19
N ASP A 96 8.87 -16.50 8.66
CA ASP A 96 8.15 -17.51 7.89
C ASP A 96 7.33 -16.91 6.75
N LYS A 97 6.83 -15.67 6.90
CA LYS A 97 6.06 -14.97 5.85
C LYS A 97 6.93 -14.46 4.71
N ILE A 98 8.17 -14.05 4.98
CA ILE A 98 9.09 -13.49 3.98
C ILE A 98 9.17 -14.32 2.68
N PRO A 99 9.47 -15.63 2.70
CA PRO A 99 9.56 -16.42 1.47
C PRO A 99 8.24 -16.44 0.68
N HIS A 100 7.09 -16.45 1.37
CA HIS A 100 5.78 -16.40 0.72
C HIS A 100 5.52 -15.06 0.05
N MET A 101 5.88 -13.94 0.70
CA MET A 101 5.75 -12.61 0.10
C MET A 101 6.64 -12.48 -1.13
N LEU A 102 7.89 -12.95 -1.06
CA LEU A 102 8.81 -12.94 -2.21
C LEU A 102 8.24 -13.72 -3.40
N ASP A 103 7.66 -14.90 -3.14
CA ASP A 103 7.01 -15.69 -4.19
C ASP A 103 5.78 -15.00 -4.77
N TRP A 104 4.93 -14.41 -3.93
CA TRP A 104 3.75 -13.68 -4.40
C TRP A 104 4.13 -12.56 -5.35
N TRP A 105 5.03 -11.67 -4.91
CA TRP A 105 5.51 -10.54 -5.70
C TRP A 105 6.17 -11.00 -7.00
N ARG A 106 6.99 -12.06 -6.94
CA ARG A 106 7.63 -12.63 -8.13
C ARG A 106 6.60 -13.16 -9.13
N LEU A 107 5.64 -13.97 -8.68
CA LEU A 107 4.65 -14.61 -9.54
C LEU A 107 3.71 -13.58 -10.18
N ALA A 108 3.19 -12.64 -9.37
CA ALA A 108 2.33 -11.57 -9.86
C ALA A 108 3.04 -10.71 -10.93
N HIS A 109 4.30 -10.33 -10.69
CA HIS A 109 5.07 -9.55 -11.67
C HIS A 109 5.38 -10.32 -12.95
N VAL A 110 5.65 -11.63 -12.87
CA VAL A 110 5.84 -12.47 -14.07
C VAL A 110 4.58 -12.46 -14.94
N ASP A 111 3.41 -12.68 -14.33
CA ASP A 111 2.13 -12.70 -15.06
C ASP A 111 1.75 -11.31 -15.62
N ILE A 112 1.94 -10.22 -14.86
CA ILE A 112 1.67 -8.84 -15.31
C ILE A 112 2.59 -8.48 -16.49
N CYS A 113 3.90 -8.73 -16.37
CA CYS A 113 4.86 -8.41 -17.43
C CYS A 113 4.60 -9.24 -18.70
N ALA A 114 4.20 -10.50 -18.57
CA ALA A 114 3.87 -11.36 -19.70
C ALA A 114 2.68 -10.84 -20.53
N ALA A 115 1.77 -10.08 -19.92
CA ALA A 115 0.65 -9.47 -20.63
C ALA A 115 1.03 -8.26 -21.51
N LYS A 116 2.25 -7.72 -21.35
CA LYS A 116 2.82 -6.67 -22.22
C LYS A 116 1.88 -5.46 -22.43
N PHE A 117 1.28 -4.97 -21.34
CA PHE A 117 0.43 -3.79 -21.40
C PHE A 117 1.19 -2.60 -21.99
N SER A 118 0.55 -1.92 -22.93
CA SER A 118 1.10 -0.70 -23.51
C SER A 118 0.95 0.47 -22.54
N ARG A 119 1.84 1.47 -22.66
CA ARG A 119 1.76 2.69 -21.83
C ARG A 119 0.39 3.38 -21.89
N PRO A 120 -0.27 3.51 -23.06
CA PRO A 120 -1.63 4.06 -23.12
C PRO A 120 -2.67 3.24 -22.31
N ILE A 121 -2.58 1.90 -22.31
CA ILE A 121 -3.48 1.06 -21.51
C ILE A 121 -3.23 1.30 -20.01
N LEU A 122 -1.97 1.39 -19.60
CA LEU A 122 -1.63 1.69 -18.20
C LEU A 122 -2.12 3.08 -17.76
N GLU A 123 -2.07 4.08 -18.65
CA GLU A 123 -2.65 5.40 -18.37
C GLU A 123 -4.17 5.34 -18.19
N THR A 124 -4.87 4.47 -18.94
CA THR A 124 -6.30 4.21 -18.73
C THR A 124 -6.54 3.52 -17.39
N PHE A 125 -5.75 2.49 -17.05
CA PHE A 125 -5.88 1.79 -15.78
C PHE A 125 -5.76 2.74 -14.59
N VAL A 126 -4.75 3.61 -14.59
CA VAL A 126 -4.54 4.59 -13.52
C VAL A 126 -5.66 5.62 -13.47
N ARG A 127 -6.18 6.05 -14.63
CA ARG A 127 -7.29 7.02 -14.72
C ARG A 127 -8.59 6.47 -14.14
N ASP A 128 -8.87 5.19 -14.40
CA ASP A 128 -10.10 4.51 -13.98
C ASP A 128 -9.95 3.90 -12.57
N ALA A 129 -8.75 3.93 -11.99
CA ALA A 129 -8.46 3.29 -10.72
C ALA A 129 -9.19 3.96 -9.54
N ASN A 130 -9.73 3.14 -8.63
CA ASN A 130 -10.21 3.62 -7.33
C ASN A 130 -9.06 3.84 -6.34
N VAL A 131 -8.08 4.66 -6.70
CA VAL A 131 -7.00 5.13 -5.81
C VAL A 131 -7.24 6.61 -5.52
N GLN A 132 -7.35 6.97 -4.24
CA GLN A 132 -7.58 8.34 -3.81
C GLN A 132 -6.41 8.83 -2.95
N LEU A 133 -6.18 10.15 -2.93
CA LEU A 133 -5.16 10.82 -2.13
C LEU A 133 -5.79 11.62 -0.98
#